data_AF-A0A1I0S6Q8-F1
#
_entry.id   AF-A0A1I0S6Q8-F1
#
_cell.length_a   1.000
_cell.length_b   1.000
_cell.length_c   1.000
_cell.angle_alpha   90.00
_cell.angle_beta   90.00
_cell.angle_gamma   90.00
#
_symmetry.space_group_name_H-M   'P 1'
#
loop_
_entity.id
_entity.type
_entity.pdbx_description
1 polymer ?
#
loop_
_entity_poly.entity_id
_entity_poly.type
_entity_poly.pdbx_seq_one_letter_code
_entity_poly.pdbx_strand_id
1 'polypeptide(L)'
;MNGHVNTPAWHQQTYCLTPEEISNPVEVLTTFCWEYSPSEIRTKLKDWYAASLSDEEADSKSIFVVYENIEKLIEAVYLINAQNSLLVNKL
;
A
#
# COMPACT_ATOMS: atom_id res chain seq x y z
N MET A 1 -28.22 -5.00 1.32
CA MET A 1 -27.55 -6.10 0.60
C MET A 1 -26.20 -6.31 1.24
N ASN A 2 -26.10 -7.25 2.18
CA ASN A 2 -24.84 -7.52 2.87
C ASN A 2 -24.09 -8.59 2.08
N GLY A 3 -23.41 -8.15 1.02
CA GLY A 3 -22.47 -9.00 0.32
C GLY A 3 -21.26 -9.21 1.22
N HIS A 4 -21.27 -10.27 2.02
CA HIS A 4 -20.01 -10.81 2.54
C HIS A 4 -19.23 -11.27 1.32
N VAL A 5 -18.36 -10.40 0.80
CA VAL A 5 -17.36 -10.79 -0.17
C VAL A 5 -16.56 -11.87 0.55
N ASN A 6 -16.67 -13.10 0.06
CA ASN A 6 -15.93 -14.23 0.56
C ASN A 6 -14.51 -14.08 0.04
N THR A 7 -13.82 -13.06 0.57
CA THR A 7 -12.47 -12.68 0.19
C THR A 7 -11.57 -13.84 0.61
N PRO A 8 -10.91 -14.52 -0.34
CA PRO A 8 -10.08 -15.67 0.00
C PRO A 8 -9.00 -15.29 1.03
N ALA A 9 -8.61 -16.24 1.89
CA ALA A 9 -7.62 -15.99 2.94
C ALA A 9 -6.29 -15.41 2.42
N TRP A 10 -5.95 -15.70 1.17
CA TRP A 10 -4.77 -15.12 0.50
C TRP A 10 -4.87 -13.60 0.34
N HIS A 11 -6.04 -13.03 0.13
CA HIS A 11 -6.21 -11.57 0.02
C HIS A 11 -5.88 -10.80 1.32
N GLN A 12 -5.76 -11.51 2.44
CA GLN A 12 -5.36 -10.94 3.74
C GLN A 12 -3.88 -11.16 4.05
N GLN A 13 -3.15 -11.91 3.20
CA GLN A 13 -1.73 -12.16 3.39
C GLN A 13 -0.91 -11.00 2.83
N THR A 14 0.16 -10.65 3.54
CA THR A 14 1.15 -9.67 3.09
C THR A 14 2.01 -10.29 1.99
N TYR A 15 1.69 -10.00 0.73
CA TYR A 15 2.42 -10.53 -0.43
C TYR A 15 3.36 -9.50 -1.04
N CYS A 16 3.18 -8.22 -0.71
CA CYS A 16 3.96 -7.15 -1.29
C CYS A 16 5.24 -6.85 -0.49
N LEU A 17 5.24 -7.12 0.82
CA LEU A 17 6.42 -6.93 1.66
C LEU A 17 7.42 -8.09 1.59
N THR A 18 8.72 -7.76 1.52
CA THR A 18 9.79 -8.75 1.70
C THR A 18 9.92 -9.21 3.16
N PRO A 19 10.58 -10.32 3.47
CA PRO A 19 10.84 -10.75 4.85
C PRO A 19 11.51 -9.67 5.70
N GLU A 20 12.41 -8.89 5.12
CA GLU A 20 13.09 -7.76 5.76
C GLU A 20 12.08 -6.64 6.09
N GLU A 21 11.23 -6.28 5.13
CA GLU A 21 10.19 -5.26 5.32
C GLU A 21 9.13 -5.70 6.34
N ILE A 22 8.78 -6.99 6.40
CA ILE A 22 7.90 -7.55 7.44
C ILE A 22 8.54 -7.44 8.83
N SER A 23 9.86 -7.61 8.92
CA SER A 23 10.59 -7.49 10.19
C SER A 23 10.66 -6.04 10.70
N ASN A 24 10.60 -5.06 9.78
CA ASN A 24 10.67 -3.64 10.07
C ASN A 24 9.68 -2.81 9.22
N PRO A 25 8.35 -2.94 9.44
CA PRO A 25 7.36 -2.28 8.59
C PRO A 25 7.38 -0.75 8.71
N VAL A 26 7.95 -0.21 9.79
CA VAL A 26 8.13 1.25 9.95
C VAL A 26 9.08 1.81 8.89
N GLU A 27 10.07 1.03 8.43
CA GLU A 27 11.00 1.45 7.39
C GLU A 27 10.31 1.66 6.04
N VAL A 28 9.33 0.82 5.72
CA VAL A 28 8.49 0.95 4.51
C VAL A 28 7.71 2.27 4.57
N LEU A 29 7.07 2.56 5.70
CA LEU A 29 6.36 3.81 5.92
C LEU A 29 7.30 5.02 5.77
N THR A 30 8.48 4.98 6.40
CA THR A 30 9.44 6.10 6.33
C THR A 30 9.99 6.29 4.92
N THR A 31 10.26 5.20 4.20
CA THR A 31 10.77 5.23 2.83
C THR A 31 9.73 5.84 1.90
N PHE A 32 8.47 5.42 2.02
CA PHE A 32 7.38 5.99 1.24
C PHE A 32 7.23 7.50 1.48
N CYS A 33 7.26 7.94 2.74
CA CYS A 33 7.16 9.36 3.08
C CYS A 33 8.39 10.19 2.69
N TRP A 34 9.55 9.55 2.51
CA TRP A 34 10.74 10.19 1.97
C TRP A 34 10.70 10.29 0.44
N GLU A 35 10.20 9.25 -0.23
CA GLU A 35 10.11 9.18 -1.69
C GLU A 35 9.02 10.09 -2.26
N TYR A 36 7.89 10.24 -1.55
CA TYR A 36 6.74 11.00 -2.03
C TYR A 36 6.32 12.09 -1.05
N SER A 37 6.30 13.34 -1.53
CA SER A 37 5.51 14.38 -0.88
C SER A 37 4.00 14.12 -1.05
N PRO A 38 3.15 14.67 -0.17
CA PRO A 38 1.69 14.57 -0.32
C PRO A 38 1.17 15.13 -1.66
N SER A 39 1.81 16.14 -2.24
CA SER A 39 1.44 16.69 -3.55
C SER A 39 1.79 15.75 -4.71
N GLU A 40 2.96 15.12 -4.65
CA GLU A 40 3.43 14.22 -5.71
C GLU A 40 2.58 12.97 -5.78
N ILE A 41 2.32 12.32 -4.65
CA ILE A 41 1.51 11.10 -4.65
C ILE A 41 0.07 11.38 -5.11
N ARG A 42 -0.51 12.53 -4.73
CA ARG A 42 -1.85 12.93 -5.22
C ARG A 42 -1.87 13.19 -6.72
N THR A 43 -0.79 13.73 -7.27
CA THR A 43 -0.67 13.97 -8.71
C THR A 43 -0.56 12.64 -9.45
N LYS A 44 0.34 11.76 -9.02
CA LYS A 44 0.51 10.41 -9.59
C LYS A 44 -0.78 9.59 -9.55
N LEU A 45 -1.53 9.65 -8.46
CA LEU A 45 -2.83 8.98 -8.33
C LEU A 45 -3.89 9.56 -9.28
N LYS A 46 -3.90 10.89 -9.49
CA LYS A 46 -4.80 11.52 -10.46
C LYS A 46 -4.43 11.17 -11.88
N ASP A 47 -3.15 11.13 -12.20
CA ASP A 47 -2.66 10.76 -13.52
C ASP A 47 -3.03 9.30 -13.83
N TRP A 48 -2.85 8.40 -12.85
CA TRP A 48 -3.30 7.02 -12.98
C TRP A 48 -4.82 6.92 -13.17
N TYR A 49 -5.61 7.67 -12.40
CA TYR A 49 -7.06 7.70 -12.57
C TYR A 49 -7.48 8.22 -13.95
N ALA A 50 -6.87 9.31 -14.43
CA ALA A 50 -7.15 9.86 -15.75
C ALA A 50 -6.77 8.88 -16.87
N ALA A 51 -5.60 8.24 -16.75
CA ALA A 51 -5.15 7.19 -17.66
C ALA A 51 -6.13 6.02 -17.74
N SER A 52 -6.73 5.62 -16.62
CA SER A 52 -7.72 4.52 -16.59
C SER A 52 -9.03 4.82 -17.32
N LEU A 53 -9.29 6.11 -17.61
CA LEU A 53 -10.50 6.60 -18.27
C LEU A 53 -10.23 7.09 -19.70
N SER A 54 -8.99 7.05 -20.15
CA SER A 54 -8.53 7.57 -21.43
C SER A 54 -8.10 6.43 -22.35
N ASP A 55 -8.25 6.64 -23.66
CA ASP A 55 -7.65 5.77 -24.68
C ASP A 55 -6.19 6.16 -24.99
N GLU A 56 -5.65 7.16 -24.28
CA GLU A 56 -4.26 7.62 -24.43
C GLU A 56 -3.25 6.67 -23.76
N GLU A 57 -2.07 6.55 -24.37
CA GLU A 57 -0.96 5.79 -23.79
C GLU A 57 -0.49 6.44 -22.48
N ALA A 58 -0.66 5.72 -21.37
CA ALA A 58 -0.15 6.12 -20.07
C ALA A 58 1.26 5.59 -19.83
N ASP A 59 2.02 6.28 -18.96
CA ASP A 59 3.28 5.75 -18.43
C ASP A 59 2.99 4.59 -17.45
N SER A 60 2.78 3.41 -18.03
CA SER A 60 2.45 2.18 -17.32
C SER A 60 3.53 1.79 -16.30
N LYS A 61 4.80 2.16 -16.53
CA LYS A 61 5.88 1.90 -15.57
C LYS A 61 5.74 2.78 -14.34
N SER A 62 5.53 4.09 -14.53
CA SER A 62 5.32 4.99 -13.39
C SER A 62 4.07 4.62 -12.60
N ILE A 63 2.99 4.21 -13.27
CA ILE A 63 1.75 3.76 -12.61
C ILE A 63 2.02 2.50 -11.78
N PHE A 64 2.71 1.51 -12.36
CA PHE A 64 3.00 0.25 -11.70
C PHE A 64 3.87 0.42 -10.45
N VAL A 65 4.93 1.24 -10.50
CA VAL A 65 5.77 1.54 -9.34
C VAL A 65 4.98 2.18 -8.21
N VAL A 66 4.12 3.16 -8.54
CA VAL A 66 3.27 3.82 -7.54
C VAL A 66 2.28 2.84 -6.91
N TYR A 67 1.71 1.94 -7.71
CA TYR A 67 0.84 0.88 -7.22
C TYR A 67 1.55 -0.05 -6.23
N GLU A 68 2.73 -0.58 -6.59
CA GLU A 68 3.50 -1.46 -5.71
C GLU A 68 3.87 -0.78 -4.39
N ASN A 69 4.31 0.48 -4.46
CA ASN A 69 4.67 1.25 -3.26
C ASN A 69 3.45 1.53 -2.35
N ILE A 70 2.26 1.72 -2.93
CA ILE A 70 1.02 1.88 -2.16
C ILE A 70 0.58 0.56 -1.51
N GLU A 71 0.64 -0.57 -2.22
CA GLU A 71 0.34 -1.88 -1.66
C GLU A 71 1.27 -2.20 -0.47
N LYS A 72 2.58 -1.99 -0.63
CA LYS A 72 3.55 -2.12 0.46
C LYS A 72 3.23 -1.22 1.65
N LEU A 73 2.89 0.04 1.41
CA LEU A 73 2.49 0.97 2.46
C LEU A 73 1.26 0.47 3.22
N ILE A 74 0.23 -0.02 2.51
CA ILE A 74 -0.99 -0.55 3.10
C ILE A 74 -0.65 -1.74 4.01
N GLU A 75 0.11 -2.72 3.51
CA GLU A 75 0.53 -3.88 4.29
C GLU A 75 1.34 -3.48 5.54
N ALA A 76 2.28 -2.55 5.39
CA ALA A 76 3.10 -2.06 6.51
C ALA A 76 2.25 -1.40 7.60
N VAL A 77 1.26 -0.59 7.23
CA VAL A 77 0.32 0.05 8.17
C VAL A 77 -0.48 -1.01 8.95
N TYR A 78 -0.96 -2.07 8.30
CA TYR A 78 -1.66 -3.16 8.98
C TYR A 78 -0.75 -3.88 9.99
N LEU A 79 0.49 -4.18 9.63
CA LEU A 79 1.45 -4.81 10.53
C LEU A 79 1.78 -3.93 11.74
N ILE A 80 2.04 -2.63 11.52
CA ILE A 80 2.31 -1.66 12.60
C ILE A 80 1.11 -1.60 13.57
N ASN A 81 -0.11 -1.52 13.04
CA ASN A 81 -1.31 -1.47 13.87
C ASN A 81 -1.53 -2.76 14.66
N ALA A 82 -1.28 -3.93 14.06
CA ALA A 82 -1.34 -5.22 14.75
C ALA A 82 -0.31 -5.33 15.88
N GLN A 83 0.93 -4.90 15.63
CA GLN A 83 1.99 -4.88 16.64
C GLN A 83 1.64 -3.96 17.81
N ASN A 84 1.15 -2.75 17.53
CA ASN A 84 0.72 -1.80 18.57
C ASN A 84 -0.44 -2.35 19.40
N SER A 85 -1.42 -2.99 18.76
CA SER A 85 -2.55 -3.61 19.44
C SER A 85 -2.10 -4.75 20.37
N LEU A 86 -1.10 -5.54 19.97
CA LEU A 86 -0.51 -6.59 20.82
C LEU A 86 0.26 -6.02 22.01
N LEU A 87 0.90 -4.86 21.87
CA LEU A 87 1.62 -4.18 22.95
C LEU A 87 0.66 -3.60 23.99
N VAL A 88 -0.46 -3.01 23.56
CA VAL A 88 -1.49 -2.48 24.48
C VAL A 88 -2.16 -3.59 25.31
N ASN A 89 -2.34 -4.79 24.73
CA ASN A 89 -2.94 -5.94 25.43
C ASN A 89 -1.97 -6.69 26.37
N LYS A 90 -0.68 -6.32 26.40
CA LYS A 90 0.33 -6.92 27.29
C LYS A 90 0.61 -6.08 28.56
N LEU A 91 0.03 -4.89 28.65
CA LEU A 91 0.11 -3.98 29.80
C LEU A 91 -1.15 -4.12 30.66
#